data_AF-X0JVW8-F1
#
_entry.id   AF-X0JVW8-F1
#
_cell.length_a   1.000
_cell.length_b   1.000
_cell.length_c   1.000
_cell.angle_alpha   90.00
_cell.angle_beta   90.00
_cell.angle_gamma   90.00
#
_symmetry.space_group_name_H-M   'P 1'
#
loop_
_entity.id
_entity.type
_entity.pdbx_description
1 polymer ?
#
loop_
_entity_poly.entity_id
_entity_poly.type
_entity_poly.pdbx_seq_one_letter_code
_entity_poly.pdbx_strand_id
1 'polypeptide(L)'
;MRAVDTAFDREFCFLKYLDDADQCQDSITVKRSAYWCYCGPLLDPWDSSLPGNLYDFESQVFTGSIHSRLLPFLSYINNLLVAKGFKDYFLTIRATTPTHEFDQTRWHTDELFFTTDVLPGTRLGLKSQHHKYLQNTGTDWKICTTLLGPSTLFIPASHQPYARKAQECARNAASTDHECVSIRCVGCAAAADAVREELATVLKPFGAEAAEIGECSVFKIGREFGAVHSEPCMSEGGSGRVFINVVPGAEDELRVLMGKWGMQFPRQWWVGGR
;
A
#
# COMPACT_ATOMS: atom_id res chain seq x y z
N MET A 1 -17.79 -6.15 20.47
CA MET A 1 -18.40 -5.08 19.65
C MET A 1 -17.77 -3.70 19.94
N ARG A 2 -16.42 -3.56 19.97
CA ARG A 2 -15.75 -2.26 20.28
C ARG A 2 -14.43 -1.97 19.55
N ALA A 3 -13.65 -2.95 19.09
CA ALA A 3 -12.35 -2.69 18.45
C ALA A 3 -12.45 -2.19 16.99
N VAL A 4 -13.51 -2.58 16.28
CA VAL A 4 -13.65 -2.37 14.83
C VAL A 4 -14.27 -0.99 14.47
N ASP A 5 -14.92 -0.33 15.43
CA ASP A 5 -15.45 1.03 15.19
C ASP A 5 -14.39 2.10 15.46
N THR A 6 -13.55 1.93 16.49
CA THR A 6 -12.45 2.87 16.81
C THR A 6 -11.31 2.87 15.78
N ALA A 7 -11.16 1.80 14.99
CA ALA A 7 -10.10 1.65 14.00
C ALA A 7 -10.16 2.73 12.90
N PHE A 8 -11.36 3.25 12.60
CA PHE A 8 -11.58 4.18 11.49
C PHE A 8 -11.71 5.65 11.92
N ASP A 9 -11.72 5.92 13.23
CA ASP A 9 -11.69 7.30 13.75
C ASP A 9 -10.28 7.91 13.60
N ARG A 10 -9.25 7.07 13.69
CA ARG A 10 -7.83 7.47 13.59
C ARG A 10 -7.35 7.48 12.15
N GLU A 11 -6.23 8.17 11.88
CA GLU A 11 -5.57 8.10 10.57
C GLU A 11 -5.04 6.71 10.24
N PHE A 12 -4.55 5.99 11.25
CA PHE A 12 -4.19 4.59 11.14
C PHE A 12 -4.34 3.85 12.48
N CYS A 13 -4.41 2.52 12.40
CA CYS A 13 -4.25 1.62 13.54
C CYS A 13 -3.63 0.29 13.10
N PHE A 14 -3.08 -0.44 14.07
CA PHE A 14 -2.63 -1.81 13.88
C PHE A 14 -3.67 -2.78 14.43
N LEU A 15 -3.98 -3.82 13.66
CA LEU A 15 -4.93 -4.85 14.00
C LEU A 15 -4.24 -6.21 13.97
N LYS A 16 -4.30 -6.94 15.09
CA LYS A 16 -3.81 -8.31 15.18
C LYS A 16 -4.72 -9.26 14.43
N TYR A 17 -4.14 -10.06 13.53
CA TYR A 17 -4.82 -11.09 12.75
C TYR A 17 -4.24 -12.49 12.93
N LEU A 18 -3.07 -12.62 13.55
CA LEU A 18 -2.45 -13.88 13.95
C LEU A 18 -2.00 -13.81 15.40
N ASP A 19 -2.22 -14.90 16.14
CA ASP A 19 -1.67 -15.08 17.49
C ASP A 19 -0.22 -15.58 17.45
N ASP A 20 0.51 -15.32 18.53
CA ASP A 20 1.95 -15.65 18.61
C ASP A 20 2.22 -17.16 18.53
N ALA A 21 1.23 -17.98 18.92
CA ALA A 21 1.27 -19.44 18.83
C ALA A 21 1.10 -19.98 17.39
N ASP A 22 0.54 -19.18 16.49
CA ASP A 22 0.23 -19.58 15.10
C ASP A 22 1.29 -19.10 14.10
N GLN A 23 2.42 -18.57 14.59
CA GLN A 23 3.53 -18.13 13.76
C GLN A 23 4.33 -19.32 13.22
N CYS A 24 3.78 -20.03 12.25
CA CYS A 24 4.53 -21.04 11.48
C CYS A 24 5.53 -20.34 10.55
N GLN A 25 6.82 -20.45 10.87
CA GLN A 25 7.89 -19.86 10.08
C GLN A 25 8.49 -20.87 9.10
N ASP A 26 7.69 -21.29 8.11
CA ASP A 26 8.28 -21.91 6.92
C ASP A 26 9.38 -20.99 6.37
N SER A 27 10.51 -21.56 5.94
CA SER A 27 11.60 -20.76 5.38
C SER A 27 11.18 -20.23 4.01
N ILE A 28 10.82 -18.95 3.96
CA ILE A 28 10.44 -18.25 2.74
C ILE A 28 11.54 -17.25 2.38
N THR A 29 11.99 -17.27 1.13
CA THR A 29 12.91 -16.26 0.59
C THR A 29 12.42 -15.77 -0.78
N VAL A 30 12.60 -14.48 -1.05
CA VAL A 30 12.28 -13.87 -2.34
C VAL A 30 13.43 -14.10 -3.33
N LYS A 31 13.18 -14.86 -4.40
CA LYS A 31 14.14 -15.15 -5.47
C LYS A 31 14.28 -14.01 -6.47
N ARG A 32 13.19 -13.28 -6.70
CA ARG A 32 13.13 -12.16 -7.66
C ARG A 32 12.07 -11.16 -7.24
N SER A 33 12.30 -9.89 -7.56
CA SER A 33 11.29 -8.86 -7.35
C SER A 33 10.15 -9.04 -8.34
N ALA A 34 8.92 -9.01 -7.87
CA ALA A 34 7.72 -9.18 -8.70
C ALA A 34 6.49 -8.68 -7.94
N TYR A 35 5.38 -8.49 -8.65
CA TYR A 35 4.10 -8.27 -8.00
C TYR A 35 3.00 -9.07 -8.68
N TRP A 36 2.06 -9.53 -7.86
CA TRP A 36 0.81 -10.15 -8.27
C TRP A 36 -0.34 -9.27 -7.82
N CYS A 37 -1.35 -9.13 -8.68
CA CYS A 37 -2.48 -8.26 -8.52
C CYS A 37 -3.77 -9.04 -8.78
N TYR A 38 -4.80 -8.76 -7.98
CA TYR A 38 -6.15 -9.28 -8.15
C TYR A 38 -7.16 -8.18 -7.84
N CYS A 39 -8.04 -7.89 -8.79
CA CYS A 39 -9.14 -6.94 -8.63
C CYS A 39 -10.45 -7.68 -8.96
N GLY A 40 -11.29 -7.89 -7.95
CA GLY A 40 -12.46 -8.77 -8.06
C GLY A 40 -13.16 -9.04 -6.73
N PRO A 41 -14.08 -10.01 -6.69
CA PRO A 41 -14.70 -10.51 -5.48
C PRO A 41 -13.68 -11.00 -4.44
N LEU A 42 -14.05 -10.97 -3.15
CA LEU A 42 -13.19 -11.49 -2.08
C LEU A 42 -12.76 -12.94 -2.39
N LEU A 43 -11.46 -13.20 -2.34
CA LEU A 43 -10.92 -14.54 -2.61
C LEU A 43 -11.24 -15.45 -1.43
N ASP A 44 -11.77 -16.62 -1.72
CA ASP A 44 -12.09 -17.60 -0.69
C ASP A 44 -10.79 -18.18 -0.09
N PRO A 45 -10.57 -18.10 1.24
CA PRO A 45 -9.29 -18.46 1.89
C PRO A 45 -9.02 -19.97 1.95
N TRP A 46 -9.70 -20.80 1.14
CA TRP A 46 -9.30 -22.18 0.92
C TRP A 46 -8.31 -22.25 -0.23
N ASP A 47 -7.26 -23.06 -0.09
CA ASP A 47 -6.19 -23.16 -1.08
C ASP A 47 -6.76 -23.48 -2.47
N SER A 48 -7.65 -24.48 -2.59
CA SER A 48 -8.25 -24.91 -3.86
C SER A 48 -9.09 -23.86 -4.61
N SER A 49 -9.43 -22.73 -3.98
CA SER A 49 -10.18 -21.63 -4.61
C SER A 49 -9.30 -20.45 -5.01
N LEU A 50 -8.01 -20.46 -4.68
CA LEU A 50 -7.10 -19.40 -5.09
C LEU A 50 -6.82 -19.47 -6.60
N PRO A 51 -6.57 -18.31 -7.24
CA PRO A 51 -6.41 -18.33 -8.68
C PRO A 51 -5.12 -19.01 -9.14
N GLY A 52 -5.21 -19.80 -10.21
CA GLY A 52 -4.08 -20.57 -10.77
C GLY A 52 -2.79 -19.76 -10.99
N ASN A 53 -2.92 -18.50 -11.45
CA ASN A 53 -1.76 -17.66 -11.71
C ASN A 53 -1.03 -17.16 -10.43
N LEU A 54 -1.65 -17.31 -9.25
CA LEU A 54 -1.00 -17.04 -7.97
C LEU A 54 0.05 -18.12 -7.68
N TYR A 55 -0.25 -19.39 -7.97
CA TYR A 55 0.72 -20.48 -7.86
C TYR A 55 1.87 -20.33 -8.87
N ASP A 56 1.57 -19.87 -10.09
CA ASP A 56 2.60 -19.54 -11.07
C ASP A 56 3.52 -18.42 -10.57
N PHE A 57 2.94 -17.38 -9.97
CA PHE A 57 3.70 -16.30 -9.32
C PHE A 57 4.54 -16.84 -8.16
N GLU A 58 3.95 -17.61 -7.25
CA GLU A 58 4.62 -18.13 -6.05
C GLU A 58 5.82 -19.01 -6.43
N SER A 59 5.62 -19.96 -7.34
CA SER A 59 6.67 -20.88 -7.79
C SER A 59 7.83 -20.17 -8.50
N GLN A 60 7.59 -19.03 -9.14
CA GLN A 60 8.64 -18.24 -9.79
C GLN A 60 9.34 -17.25 -8.86
N VAL A 61 8.64 -16.77 -7.83
CA VAL A 61 9.07 -15.63 -7.02
C VAL A 61 9.66 -16.04 -5.68
N PHE A 62 9.24 -17.17 -5.10
CA PHE A 62 9.69 -17.59 -3.77
C PHE A 62 10.41 -18.94 -3.76
N THR A 63 11.31 -19.10 -2.79
CA THR A 63 11.70 -20.40 -2.25
C THR A 63 10.81 -20.67 -1.05
N GLY A 64 10.07 -21.78 -1.04
CA GLY A 64 9.03 -22.06 -0.04
C GLY A 64 7.64 -21.58 -0.50
N SER A 65 6.64 -21.69 0.39
CA SER A 65 5.26 -21.25 0.13
C SER A 65 4.86 -20.11 1.07
N ILE A 66 4.10 -19.14 0.55
CA ILE A 66 3.54 -18.03 1.33
C ILE A 66 2.16 -18.37 1.91
N HIS A 67 1.57 -19.52 1.58
CA HIS A 67 0.18 -19.85 1.91
C HIS A 67 -0.08 -19.92 3.40
N SER A 68 0.84 -20.48 4.18
CA SER A 68 0.73 -20.57 5.65
C SER A 68 0.58 -19.19 6.31
N ARG A 69 1.05 -18.12 5.66
CA ARG A 69 0.94 -16.73 6.13
C ARG A 69 -0.16 -15.94 5.42
N LEU A 70 -0.40 -16.23 4.13
CA LEU A 70 -1.38 -15.55 3.30
C LEU A 70 -2.82 -15.95 3.65
N LEU A 71 -3.10 -17.25 3.83
CA LEU A 71 -4.47 -17.72 4.05
C LEU A 71 -5.10 -17.20 5.36
N PRO A 72 -4.39 -17.18 6.51
CA PRO A 72 -4.93 -16.58 7.72
C PRO A 72 -5.20 -15.09 7.56
N PHE A 73 -4.29 -14.38 6.87
CA PHE A 73 -4.48 -12.96 6.57
C PHE A 73 -5.73 -12.74 5.71
N LEU A 74 -5.89 -13.48 4.60
CA LEU A 74 -7.06 -13.41 3.72
C LEU A 74 -8.36 -13.68 4.48
N SER A 75 -8.39 -14.72 5.31
CA SER A 75 -9.54 -15.04 6.15
C SER A 75 -9.92 -13.87 7.07
N TYR A 76 -8.94 -13.29 7.75
CA TYR A 76 -9.15 -12.15 8.63
C TYR A 76 -9.69 -10.92 7.88
N ILE A 77 -9.02 -10.51 6.80
CA ILE A 77 -9.44 -9.31 6.06
C ILE A 77 -10.80 -9.50 5.40
N ASN A 78 -11.13 -10.69 4.91
CA ASN A 78 -12.43 -10.93 4.31
C ASN A 78 -13.55 -10.75 5.33
N ASN A 79 -13.37 -11.28 6.54
CA ASN A 79 -14.32 -11.07 7.63
C ASN A 79 -14.47 -9.58 7.98
N LEU A 80 -13.35 -8.84 8.05
CA LEU A 80 -13.36 -7.40 8.29
C LEU A 80 -14.10 -6.63 7.19
N LEU A 81 -13.84 -6.96 5.92
CA LEU A 81 -14.43 -6.32 4.75
C LEU A 81 -15.92 -6.61 4.64
N VAL A 82 -16.34 -7.87 4.82
CA VAL A 82 -17.76 -8.27 4.85
C VAL A 82 -18.50 -7.56 5.97
N ALA A 83 -17.91 -7.45 7.16
CA ALA A 83 -18.50 -6.72 8.28
C ALA A 83 -18.69 -5.21 8.00
N LYS A 84 -17.92 -4.65 7.08
CA LYS A 84 -18.05 -3.27 6.60
C LYS A 84 -18.85 -3.14 5.29
N GLY A 85 -19.44 -4.23 4.79
CA GLY A 85 -20.32 -4.23 3.62
C GLY A 85 -19.60 -4.39 2.27
N PHE A 86 -18.30 -4.67 2.26
CA PHE A 86 -17.54 -4.90 1.03
C PHE A 86 -17.59 -6.36 0.60
N LYS A 87 -17.69 -6.57 -0.72
CA LYS A 87 -17.66 -7.90 -1.37
C LYS A 87 -16.55 -8.01 -2.41
N ASP A 88 -15.87 -6.92 -2.69
CA ASP A 88 -14.86 -6.79 -3.72
C ASP A 88 -13.69 -5.96 -3.18
N TYR A 89 -12.53 -6.18 -3.76
CA TYR A 89 -11.29 -5.50 -3.39
C TYR A 89 -10.27 -5.50 -4.52
N PHE A 90 -9.27 -4.64 -4.38
CA PHE A 90 -8.04 -4.70 -5.12
C PHE A 90 -6.90 -5.15 -4.19
N LEU A 91 -6.48 -6.40 -4.35
CA LEU A 91 -5.41 -7.06 -3.62
C LEU A 91 -4.11 -7.04 -4.43
N THR A 92 -3.00 -6.68 -3.80
CA THR A 92 -1.66 -6.74 -4.38
C THR A 92 -0.71 -7.46 -3.44
N ILE A 93 0.07 -8.40 -3.97
CA ILE A 93 1.20 -9.03 -3.30
C ILE A 93 2.47 -8.55 -4.00
N ARG A 94 3.34 -7.83 -3.30
CA ARG A 94 4.63 -7.35 -3.81
C ARG A 94 5.75 -8.10 -3.12
N ALA A 95 6.54 -8.81 -3.92
CA ALA A 95 7.79 -9.42 -3.50
C ALA A 95 8.96 -8.53 -3.93
N THR A 96 9.89 -8.28 -3.02
CA THR A 96 11.05 -7.43 -3.27
C THR A 96 12.31 -8.12 -2.77
N THR A 97 13.28 -8.30 -3.65
CA THR A 97 14.63 -8.74 -3.28
C THR A 97 15.32 -7.65 -2.46
N PRO A 98 16.35 -7.99 -1.68
CA PRO A 98 17.10 -6.98 -0.94
C PRO A 98 17.60 -5.87 -1.87
N THR A 99 17.44 -4.62 -1.45
CA THR A 99 17.74 -3.46 -2.30
C THR A 99 18.05 -2.22 -1.47
N HIS A 100 18.96 -1.39 -1.99
CA HIS A 100 19.33 -0.09 -1.43
C HIS A 100 18.37 1.04 -1.81
N GLU A 101 17.39 0.76 -2.68
CA GLU A 101 16.45 1.77 -3.15
C GLU A 101 15.69 2.46 -1.98
N PHE A 102 15.53 1.77 -0.86
CA PHE A 102 14.74 2.20 0.29
C PHE A 102 15.58 2.44 1.55
N ASP A 103 16.89 2.60 1.42
CA ASP A 103 17.77 2.94 2.55
C ASP A 103 17.41 4.30 3.17
N GLN A 104 16.88 5.21 2.33
CA GLN A 104 16.28 6.45 2.77
C GLN A 104 14.77 6.34 2.83
N THR A 105 14.18 6.84 3.92
CA THR A 105 12.72 6.92 4.08
C THR A 105 12.09 7.79 2.99
N ARG A 106 10.95 7.34 2.49
CA ARG A 106 10.15 7.98 1.44
C ARG A 106 8.79 8.34 2.00
N TRP A 107 8.75 9.29 2.93
CA TRP A 107 7.51 9.70 3.57
C TRP A 107 6.48 10.22 2.56
N HIS A 108 5.34 9.54 2.49
CA HIS A 108 4.26 9.88 1.58
C HIS A 108 2.88 9.57 2.17
N THR A 109 1.86 10.06 1.47
CA THR A 109 0.46 9.69 1.65
C THR A 109 0.01 9.08 0.33
N ASP A 110 -0.79 8.03 0.39
CA ASP A 110 -1.44 7.50 -0.80
C ASP A 110 -2.44 8.50 -1.38
N GLU A 111 -2.64 8.46 -2.68
CA GLU A 111 -3.68 9.22 -3.36
C GLU A 111 -5.02 8.44 -3.32
N LEU A 112 -6.12 9.12 -3.62
CA LEU A 112 -7.44 8.48 -3.68
C LEU A 112 -7.53 7.57 -4.90
N PHE A 113 -7.81 6.27 -4.70
CA PHE A 113 -7.88 5.29 -5.79
C PHE A 113 -9.08 5.53 -6.74
N PHE A 114 -10.21 5.96 -6.20
CA PHE A 114 -11.49 6.01 -6.92
C PHE A 114 -11.88 7.41 -7.42
N THR A 115 -10.98 8.40 -7.34
CA THR A 115 -11.26 9.74 -7.88
C THR A 115 -11.58 9.67 -9.37
N THR A 116 -12.61 10.37 -9.83
CA THR A 116 -12.96 10.45 -11.26
C THR A 116 -12.06 11.40 -12.04
N ASP A 117 -11.25 12.21 -11.34
CA ASP A 117 -10.29 13.11 -11.97
C ASP A 117 -9.16 12.34 -12.66
N VAL A 118 -8.46 13.03 -13.57
CA VAL A 118 -7.28 12.50 -14.27
C VAL A 118 -6.32 11.89 -13.25
N LEU A 119 -5.92 10.62 -13.48
CA LEU A 119 -5.07 9.83 -12.59
C LEU A 119 -3.99 10.66 -11.90
N PRO A 120 -4.11 10.90 -10.57
CA PRO A 120 -3.06 11.52 -9.78
C PRO A 120 -1.78 10.66 -9.89
N GLY A 121 -0.66 11.29 -10.21
CA GLY A 121 0.63 10.61 -10.38
C GLY A 121 1.13 10.48 -11.83
N THR A 122 0.33 10.81 -12.84
CA THR A 122 0.82 10.93 -14.23
C THR A 122 1.51 12.28 -14.52
N ARG A 123 1.40 13.24 -13.61
CA ARG A 123 1.92 14.60 -13.75
C ARG A 123 2.58 15.05 -12.45
N LEU A 124 3.77 14.52 -12.16
CA LEU A 124 4.68 15.14 -11.21
C LEU A 124 4.88 16.62 -11.63
N GLY A 125 4.93 17.54 -10.67
CA GLY A 125 5.20 18.96 -10.94
C GLY A 125 4.01 19.86 -11.30
N LEU A 126 2.83 19.33 -11.64
CA LEU A 126 1.64 20.17 -11.80
C LEU A 126 0.93 20.34 -10.46
N LYS A 127 0.51 21.59 -10.16
CA LYS A 127 -0.42 21.88 -9.06
C LYS A 127 -1.59 20.90 -9.17
N SER A 128 -1.73 20.05 -8.17
CA SER A 128 -2.85 19.11 -8.11
C SER A 128 -4.14 19.91 -8.26
N GLN A 129 -4.89 19.62 -9.32
CA GLN A 129 -6.25 20.14 -9.50
C GLN A 129 -7.25 19.36 -8.64
N HIS A 130 -6.83 18.85 -7.47
CA HIS A 130 -7.76 18.28 -6.52
C HIS A 130 -8.66 19.40 -6.01
N HIS A 131 -9.83 19.50 -6.62
CA HIS A 131 -10.94 20.21 -6.01
C HIS A 131 -11.32 19.46 -4.74
N LYS A 132 -11.31 20.20 -3.62
CA LYS A 132 -11.77 19.73 -2.31
C LYS A 132 -13.07 18.94 -2.45
N TYR A 133 -13.02 17.67 -2.03
CA TYR A 133 -14.15 16.87 -1.57
C TYR A 133 -15.41 16.90 -2.45
N LEU A 134 -15.48 16.00 -3.42
CA LEU A 134 -16.75 15.45 -3.86
C LEU A 134 -16.87 14.03 -3.29
N GLN A 135 -17.40 13.97 -2.06
CA GLN A 135 -17.92 12.78 -1.36
C GLN A 135 -16.92 11.63 -1.09
N ASN A 136 -16.48 11.50 0.17
CA ASN A 136 -15.94 10.25 0.70
C ASN A 136 -17.06 9.20 0.72
N THR A 137 -16.98 8.18 -0.14
CA THR A 137 -17.96 7.09 -0.26
C THR A 137 -17.75 5.98 0.79
N GLY A 138 -16.81 6.17 1.72
CA GLY A 138 -16.43 5.16 2.73
C GLY A 138 -15.28 4.25 2.27
N THR A 139 -14.64 4.56 1.15
CA THR A 139 -13.59 3.74 0.50
C THR A 139 -12.21 4.37 0.51
N ASP A 140 -12.05 5.54 1.17
CA ASP A 140 -10.79 6.27 1.30
C ASP A 140 -9.86 5.69 2.38
N TRP A 141 -9.62 4.38 2.32
CA TRP A 141 -8.71 3.69 3.21
C TRP A 141 -8.16 2.41 2.57
N LYS A 142 -7.07 1.89 3.13
CA LYS A 142 -6.48 0.63 2.71
C LYS A 142 -5.96 -0.18 3.90
N ILE A 143 -5.72 -1.46 3.65
CA ILE A 143 -5.10 -2.39 4.60
C ILE A 143 -3.76 -2.81 4.01
N CYS A 144 -2.72 -2.86 4.84
CA CYS A 144 -1.48 -3.50 4.44
C CYS A 144 -0.89 -4.38 5.53
N THR A 145 -0.18 -5.44 5.13
CA THR A 145 0.63 -6.26 6.03
C THR A 145 1.94 -6.63 5.35
N THR A 146 2.89 -7.15 6.11
CA THR A 146 4.12 -7.74 5.59
C THR A 146 4.22 -9.18 6.07
N LEU A 147 4.17 -10.14 5.14
CA LEU A 147 4.31 -11.56 5.46
C LEU A 147 5.75 -11.99 5.70
N LEU A 148 6.71 -11.25 5.13
CA LEU A 148 8.15 -11.48 5.25
C LEU A 148 8.88 -10.15 5.17
N GLY A 149 9.87 -9.95 6.04
CA GLY A 149 10.67 -8.73 6.07
C GLY A 149 10.01 -7.61 6.90
N PRO A 150 10.56 -6.40 6.86
CA PRO A 150 10.12 -5.30 7.72
C PRO A 150 8.76 -4.71 7.29
N SER A 151 7.98 -4.26 8.27
CA SER A 151 6.67 -3.63 8.08
C SER A 151 6.78 -2.19 7.57
N THR A 152 5.67 -1.71 6.97
CA THR A 152 5.51 -0.30 6.61
C THR A 152 5.67 0.60 7.84
N LEU A 153 6.39 1.69 7.68
CA LEU A 153 6.65 2.68 8.72
C LEU A 153 5.61 3.79 8.67
N PHE A 154 5.08 4.20 9.81
CA PHE A 154 4.12 5.29 9.95
C PHE A 154 4.69 6.37 10.86
N ILE A 155 4.45 7.64 10.54
CA ILE A 155 4.66 8.72 11.51
C ILE A 155 3.67 8.52 12.67
N PRO A 156 4.09 8.63 13.95
CA PRO A 156 3.18 8.44 15.08
C PRO A 156 1.92 9.31 14.97
N ALA A 157 0.79 8.79 15.44
CA ALA A 157 -0.51 9.44 15.30
C ALA A 157 -0.53 10.90 15.80
N SER A 158 0.21 11.19 16.88
CA SER A 158 0.36 12.55 17.45
C SER A 158 1.00 13.57 16.50
N HIS A 159 1.74 13.12 15.48
CA HIS A 159 2.50 13.96 14.55
C HIS A 159 1.95 13.93 13.13
N GLN A 160 0.91 13.14 12.84
CA GLN A 160 0.30 13.01 11.52
C GLN A 160 -0.14 14.35 10.90
N PRO A 161 -0.84 15.27 11.61
CA PRO A 161 -1.21 16.58 11.06
C PRO A 161 0.01 17.43 10.68
N TYR A 162 1.07 17.40 11.51
CA TYR A 162 2.31 18.12 11.21
C TYR A 162 3.00 17.52 9.98
N ALA A 163 3.08 16.19 9.91
CA ALA A 163 3.73 15.51 8.80
C ALA A 163 3.02 15.77 7.46
N ARG A 164 1.68 15.79 7.43
CA ARG A 164 0.92 16.19 6.23
C ARG A 164 1.22 17.62 5.81
N LYS A 165 1.28 18.55 6.77
CA LYS A 165 1.65 19.95 6.50
C LYS A 165 3.07 20.08 5.96
N ALA A 166 4.04 19.37 6.55
CA ALA A 166 5.42 19.35 6.06
C ALA A 166 5.50 18.80 4.64
N GLN A 167 4.78 17.71 4.34
CA GLN A 167 4.67 17.14 2.99
C GLN A 167 4.08 18.13 1.98
N GLU A 168 3.02 18.85 2.35
CA GLU A 168 2.44 19.90 1.52
C GLU A 168 3.43 21.05 1.27
N CYS A 169 4.09 21.55 2.33
CA CYS A 169 5.11 22.60 2.22
C CYS A 169 6.26 22.19 1.30
N ALA A 170 6.83 20.99 1.49
CA ALA A 170 7.92 20.46 0.68
C ALA A 170 7.52 20.34 -0.79
N ARG A 171 6.32 19.78 -1.07
CA ARG A 171 5.80 19.69 -2.44
C ARG A 171 5.62 21.05 -3.08
N ASN A 172 5.08 22.03 -2.35
CA ASN A 172 4.87 23.38 -2.87
C ASN A 172 6.21 24.09 -3.13
N ALA A 173 7.21 23.89 -2.27
CA ALA A 173 8.55 24.45 -2.44
C ALA A 173 9.30 23.82 -3.64
N ALA A 174 9.16 22.52 -3.86
CA ALA A 174 9.76 21.80 -4.97
C ALA A 174 8.95 21.88 -6.28
N SER A 175 7.74 22.46 -6.25
CA SER A 175 6.90 22.59 -7.44
C SER A 175 7.55 23.54 -8.44
N THR A 176 7.58 23.12 -9.71
CA THR A 176 8.14 23.90 -10.81
C THR A 176 7.07 24.14 -11.86
N ASP A 177 6.95 25.37 -12.35
CA ASP A 177 6.04 25.70 -13.44
C ASP A 177 6.64 25.19 -14.77
N HIS A 178 6.46 23.91 -15.07
CA HIS A 178 6.80 23.36 -16.38
C HIS A 178 5.74 22.36 -16.87
N GLU A 179 5.51 22.36 -18.17
CA GLU A 179 4.57 21.45 -18.81
C GLU A 179 5.24 20.08 -19.00
N CYS A 180 4.86 19.12 -18.16
CA CYS A 180 5.42 17.78 -18.19
C CYS A 180 4.54 16.86 -19.06
N VAL A 181 5.04 16.52 -20.25
CA VAL A 181 4.39 15.55 -21.16
C VAL A 181 4.95 14.13 -21.01
N SER A 182 5.97 13.92 -20.17
CA SER A 182 6.69 12.66 -20.03
C SER A 182 6.80 12.21 -18.59
N ILE A 183 6.45 10.95 -18.33
CA ILE A 183 6.60 10.27 -17.04
C ILE A 183 8.06 10.19 -16.55
N ARG A 184 9.05 10.50 -17.40
CA ARG A 184 10.50 10.52 -17.07
C ARG A 184 11.09 11.93 -17.11
N CYS A 185 10.30 12.96 -16.85
CA CYS A 185 10.84 14.31 -16.80
C CYS A 185 11.89 14.45 -15.68
N VAL A 186 13.09 14.90 -16.04
CA VAL A 186 14.20 15.09 -15.10
C VAL A 186 13.83 16.12 -14.03
N GLY A 187 13.11 17.20 -14.39
CA GLY A 187 12.66 18.19 -13.41
C GLY A 187 11.66 17.62 -12.40
N CYS A 188 10.76 16.74 -12.85
CA CYS A 188 9.83 16.02 -11.99
C CYS A 188 10.53 15.04 -11.04
N ALA A 189 11.54 14.32 -11.55
CA ALA A 189 12.35 13.41 -10.75
C ALA A 189 13.14 14.18 -9.68
N ALA A 190 13.81 15.26 -10.07
CA ALA A 190 14.56 16.11 -9.15
C ALA A 190 13.66 16.75 -8.08
N ALA A 191 12.47 17.21 -8.45
CA ALA A 191 11.49 17.72 -7.48
C ALA A 191 11.04 16.64 -6.49
N ALA A 192 10.77 15.42 -6.99
CA ALA A 192 10.40 14.30 -6.11
C ALA A 192 11.54 13.93 -5.15
N ASP A 193 12.79 13.95 -5.62
CA ASP A 193 13.96 13.67 -4.80
C ASP A 193 14.20 14.76 -3.75
N ALA A 194 14.04 16.04 -4.10
CA ALA A 194 14.12 17.16 -3.15
C ALA A 194 13.06 17.04 -2.04
N VAL A 195 11.82 16.69 -2.39
CA VAL A 195 10.76 16.42 -1.39
C VAL A 195 11.14 15.25 -0.49
N ARG A 196 11.68 14.16 -1.05
CA ARG A 196 12.11 12.99 -0.25
C ARG A 196 13.22 13.34 0.73
N GLU A 197 14.21 14.12 0.30
CA GLU A 197 15.34 14.56 1.15
C GLU A 197 14.86 15.47 2.28
N GLU A 198 14.00 16.45 1.96
CA GLU A 198 13.43 17.35 2.95
C GLU A 198 12.61 16.59 3.99
N LEU A 199 11.70 15.72 3.56
CA LEU A 199 10.84 14.98 4.49
C LEU A 199 11.61 13.95 5.31
N ALA A 200 12.61 13.27 4.73
CA ALA A 200 13.48 12.37 5.47
C ALA A 200 14.21 13.10 6.61
N THR A 201 14.55 14.38 6.41
CA THR A 201 15.22 15.21 7.42
C THR A 201 14.24 15.77 8.45
N VAL A 202 13.17 16.43 7.99
CA VAL A 202 12.20 17.15 8.83
C VAL A 202 11.40 16.20 9.71
N LEU A 203 11.09 15.00 9.22
CA LEU A 203 10.26 14.04 9.96
C LEU A 203 11.06 13.07 10.83
N LYS A 204 12.38 12.97 10.64
CA LYS A 204 13.27 12.10 11.44
C LYS A 204 13.09 12.24 12.95
N PRO A 205 12.94 13.45 13.53
CA PRO A 205 12.80 13.61 14.98
C PRO A 205 11.52 12.98 15.56
N PHE A 206 10.49 12.71 14.75
CA PHE A 206 9.24 12.12 15.22
C PHE A 206 9.30 10.60 15.34
N GLY A 207 10.34 9.96 14.81
CA GLY A 207 10.45 8.50 14.78
C GLY A 207 9.42 7.85 13.86
N ALA A 208 9.22 6.55 14.04
CA ALA A 208 8.29 5.75 13.25
C ALA A 208 7.67 4.64 14.10
N GLU A 209 6.42 4.30 13.78
CA GLU A 209 5.69 3.15 14.29
C GLU A 209 5.47 2.14 13.16
N ALA A 210 5.41 0.85 13.47
CA ALA A 210 5.19 -0.19 12.47
C ALA A 210 4.38 -1.33 13.08
N ALA A 211 3.59 -2.00 12.23
CA ALA A 211 2.87 -3.20 12.61
C ALA A 211 3.84 -4.32 13.01
N GLU A 212 3.52 -5.03 14.09
CA GLU A 212 4.25 -6.22 14.51
C GLU A 212 3.94 -7.42 13.60
N ILE A 213 4.69 -8.52 13.79
CA ILE A 213 4.41 -9.78 13.09
C ILE A 213 3.01 -10.27 13.49
N GLY A 214 2.19 -10.59 12.50
CA GLY A 214 0.80 -11.00 12.73
C GLY A 214 -0.16 -9.82 12.92
N GLU A 215 0.29 -8.59 12.70
CA GLU A 215 -0.55 -7.40 12.63
C GLU A 215 -0.63 -6.84 11.21
N CYS A 216 -1.76 -6.23 10.89
CA CYS A 216 -1.94 -5.43 9.69
C CYS A 216 -2.23 -3.97 10.04
N SER A 217 -1.81 -3.06 9.18
CA SER A 217 -2.13 -1.63 9.29
C SER A 217 -3.40 -1.34 8.52
N VAL A 218 -4.37 -0.70 9.15
CA VAL A 218 -5.54 -0.11 8.49
C VAL A 218 -5.41 1.39 8.57
N PHE A 219 -5.52 2.08 7.44
CA PHE A 219 -5.27 3.51 7.42
C PHE A 219 -5.97 4.26 6.30
N LYS A 220 -6.28 5.52 6.58
CA LYS A 220 -6.85 6.48 5.64
C LYS A 220 -5.82 6.81 4.57
N ILE A 221 -6.33 7.11 3.38
CA ILE A 221 -5.54 7.60 2.25
C ILE A 221 -6.00 9.02 1.87
N GLY A 222 -5.32 9.61 0.89
CA GLY A 222 -5.54 10.98 0.46
C GLY A 222 -4.67 11.99 1.20
N ARG A 223 -4.46 13.14 0.57
CA ARG A 223 -3.51 14.15 1.07
C ARG A 223 -3.94 14.83 2.36
N GLU A 224 -5.23 15.00 2.57
CA GLU A 224 -5.78 15.76 3.70
C GLU A 224 -5.87 14.92 4.99
N PHE A 225 -6.20 13.63 4.85
CA PHE A 225 -6.54 12.75 5.98
C PHE A 225 -5.68 11.48 6.03
N GLY A 226 -4.87 11.24 5.00
CA GLY A 226 -4.09 10.02 4.90
C GLY A 226 -2.98 9.94 5.94
N ALA A 227 -2.67 8.71 6.33
CA ALA A 227 -1.53 8.44 7.19
C ALA A 227 -0.23 8.63 6.39
N VAL A 228 0.66 9.50 6.89
CA VAL A 228 2.01 9.65 6.37
C VAL A 228 2.81 8.41 6.76
N HIS A 229 3.33 7.73 5.75
CA HIS A 229 4.01 6.45 5.87
C HIS A 229 5.18 6.33 4.89
N SER A 230 6.04 5.33 5.09
CA SER A 230 7.22 5.05 4.28
C SER A 230 7.42 3.55 4.19
N GLU A 231 7.97 3.09 3.08
CA GLU A 231 8.62 1.78 3.03
C GLU A 231 9.80 1.74 4.02
N PRO A 232 10.06 0.58 4.65
CA PRO A 232 11.24 0.39 5.49
C PRO A 232 12.50 0.18 4.65
N CYS A 233 13.67 0.28 5.30
CA CYS A 233 14.93 -0.17 4.73
C CYS A 233 14.86 -1.65 4.36
N MET A 234 15.33 -2.01 3.16
CA MET A 234 15.28 -3.38 2.63
C MET A 234 16.66 -3.93 2.25
N SER A 235 17.75 -3.21 2.52
CA SER A 235 19.10 -3.67 2.21
C SER A 235 19.68 -4.62 3.25
N GLU A 236 19.20 -4.56 4.50
CA GLU A 236 19.77 -5.33 5.62
C GLU A 236 19.20 -6.74 5.78
N GLY A 237 18.10 -7.08 5.09
CA GLY A 237 17.44 -8.39 5.19
C GLY A 237 17.89 -9.36 4.10
N GLY A 238 18.37 -10.56 4.47
CA GLY A 238 18.84 -11.56 3.49
C GLY A 238 17.74 -12.30 2.72
N SER A 239 16.49 -12.29 3.21
CA SER A 239 15.38 -13.08 2.65
C SER A 239 14.44 -12.29 1.73
N GLY A 240 14.64 -10.96 1.61
CA GLY A 240 13.73 -10.07 0.89
C GLY A 240 12.47 -9.70 1.68
N ARG A 241 11.49 -9.12 1.00
CA ARG A 241 10.23 -8.62 1.60
C ARG A 241 9.01 -9.07 0.81
N VAL A 242 7.95 -9.49 1.52
CA VAL A 242 6.63 -9.80 0.95
C VAL A 242 5.59 -8.89 1.58
N PHE A 243 5.17 -7.90 0.81
CA PHE A 243 4.19 -6.89 1.20
C PHE A 243 2.83 -7.18 0.58
N ILE A 244 1.77 -7.02 1.36
CA ILE A 244 0.39 -7.13 0.88
C ILE A 244 -0.31 -5.79 1.06
N ASN A 245 -1.04 -5.39 0.02
CA ASN A 245 -1.88 -4.21 0.00
C ASN A 245 -3.30 -4.59 -0.43
N VAL A 246 -4.30 -4.06 0.28
CA VAL A 246 -5.71 -4.30 0.02
C VAL A 246 -6.45 -2.98 0.00
N VAL A 247 -7.07 -2.68 -1.14
CA VAL A 247 -7.95 -1.51 -1.29
C VAL A 247 -9.38 -2.03 -1.42
N PRO A 248 -10.23 -1.86 -0.40
CA PRO A 248 -11.65 -2.16 -0.52
C PRO A 248 -12.32 -1.17 -1.46
N GLY A 249 -13.28 -1.64 -2.25
CA GLY A 249 -14.04 -0.79 -3.15
C GLY A 249 -15.35 -1.44 -3.54
N ALA A 250 -16.32 -0.62 -3.96
CA ALA A 250 -17.51 -1.13 -4.60
C ALA A 250 -17.19 -1.66 -6.01
N GLU A 251 -18.02 -2.57 -6.52
CA GLU A 251 -17.81 -3.20 -7.83
C GLU A 251 -17.69 -2.16 -8.97
N ASP A 252 -18.53 -1.13 -8.94
CA ASP A 252 -18.55 -0.03 -9.91
C ASP A 252 -17.28 0.83 -9.83
N GLU A 253 -16.83 1.18 -8.62
CA GLU A 253 -15.57 1.90 -8.40
C GLU A 253 -14.36 1.11 -8.94
N LEU A 254 -14.31 -0.20 -8.67
CA LEU A 254 -13.25 -1.09 -9.15
C LEU A 254 -13.31 -1.27 -10.67
N ARG A 255 -14.51 -1.36 -11.27
CA ARG A 255 -14.69 -1.37 -12.73
C ARG A 255 -14.15 -0.10 -13.39
N VAL A 256 -14.44 1.06 -12.81
CA VAL A 256 -13.92 2.35 -13.29
C VAL A 256 -12.39 2.39 -13.18
N LEU A 257 -11.84 1.96 -12.04
CA LEU A 257 -10.39 1.89 -11.83
C LEU A 257 -9.70 1.00 -12.88
N MET A 258 -10.21 -0.21 -13.10
CA MET A 258 -9.67 -1.14 -14.12
C MET A 258 -9.80 -0.57 -15.53
N GLY A 259 -10.91 0.10 -15.83
CA GLY A 259 -11.14 0.77 -17.11
C GLY A 259 -10.08 1.83 -17.44
N LYS A 260 -9.61 2.59 -16.45
CA LYS A 260 -8.51 3.57 -16.63
C LYS A 260 -7.19 2.93 -17.09
N TRP A 261 -6.98 1.65 -16.77
CA TRP A 261 -5.81 0.87 -17.20
C TRP A 261 -6.07 0.03 -18.46
N GLY A 262 -7.23 0.19 -19.11
CA GLY A 262 -7.62 -0.62 -20.26
C GLY A 262 -7.87 -2.08 -19.90
N MET A 263 -8.18 -2.38 -18.64
CA MET A 263 -8.41 -3.72 -18.13
C MET A 263 -9.89 -3.95 -17.81
N GLN A 264 -10.31 -5.20 -17.84
CA GLN A 264 -11.66 -5.62 -17.44
C GLN A 264 -11.67 -6.08 -15.97
N PHE A 265 -12.83 -5.98 -15.33
CA PHE A 265 -13.11 -6.51 -14.00
C PHE A 265 -14.03 -7.75 -14.10
N PRO A 266 -13.79 -8.83 -13.34
CA PRO A 266 -12.64 -9.04 -12.46
C PRO A 266 -11.39 -9.43 -13.25
N ARG A 267 -10.20 -9.23 -12.66
CA ARG A 267 -8.94 -9.61 -13.31
C ARG A 267 -7.84 -9.88 -12.30
N GLN A 268 -6.95 -10.77 -12.71
CA GLN A 268 -5.71 -11.09 -12.03
C GLN A 268 -4.55 -11.09 -13.01
N TRP A 269 -3.38 -10.68 -12.54
CA TRP A 269 -2.16 -10.64 -13.33
C TRP A 269 -0.95 -10.58 -12.40
N TRP A 270 0.22 -10.92 -12.92
CA TRP A 270 1.47 -10.65 -12.23
C TRP A 270 2.52 -10.19 -13.22
N VAL A 271 3.50 -9.45 -12.72
CA VAL A 271 4.60 -8.92 -13.51
C VAL A 271 5.89 -9.18 -12.75
N GLY A 272 6.84 -9.82 -13.43
CA GLY A 272 8.20 -9.95 -12.93
C GLY A 272 8.94 -8.62 -13.06
N GLY A 273 9.57 -8.19 -11.96
CA GLY A 273 10.66 -7.23 -12.04
C GLY A 273 11.85 -7.86 -12.76
N ARG A 274 12.70 -7.01 -13.35
CA ARG A 274 14.01 -7.45 -13.83
C ARG A 274 14.93 -7.71 -12.65
#